data_AF-A0A822JJM5-F1
#
_entry.id   AF-A0A822JJM5-F1
#
_cell.length_a   1.000
_cell.length_b   1.000
_cell.length_c   1.000
_cell.angle_alpha   90.00
_cell.angle_beta   90.00
_cell.angle_gamma   90.00
#
_symmetry.space_group_name_H-M   'P 1'
#
loop_
_entity.id
_entity.type
_entity.pdbx_description
1 polymer ?
#
loop_
_entity_poly.entity_id
_entity_poly.type
_entity_poly.pdbx_seq_one_letter_code
_entity_poly.pdbx_strand_id
1 'polypeptide(L)'
;MRAYHVDENGNIYEPGKLQAWNESVTLLINQEPNFLDAEMPYGEEQLYTLKLRNINLLGGNGVHILPSLEPWIATFNAWSIDVEGEFVKFEVQDVDNEVHPDPIFGHEAQVYVRQDVLDVYDPVTGLSIGSNLPIKFNFTTGTFIVVPPGKVDGVGDKDWVIIEESTGFKVKK
;
A
#
# COMPACT_ATOMS: atom_id res chain seq x y z
N MET A 1 12.04 30.76 20.42
CA MET A 1 12.54 31.13 19.08
C MET A 1 11.31 31.45 18.23
N ARG A 2 11.27 32.58 17.51
CA ARG A 2 10.17 32.94 16.59
C ARG A 2 10.75 33.06 15.20
N ALA A 3 10.28 32.24 14.27
CA ALA A 3 10.63 32.34 12.86
C ALA A 3 9.63 33.26 12.16
N TYR A 4 10.13 34.12 11.26
CA TYR A 4 9.33 35.01 10.43
C TYR A 4 9.60 34.68 8.96
N HIS A 5 8.56 34.67 8.14
CA HIS A 5 8.72 34.55 6.69
C HIS A 5 9.23 35.88 6.15
N VAL A 6 10.31 35.84 5.37
CA VAL A 6 10.94 37.01 4.76
C VAL A 6 11.04 36.83 3.25
N ASP A 7 10.99 37.92 2.50
CA ASP A 7 11.26 37.92 1.06
C ASP A 7 12.76 37.70 0.76
N GLU A 8 13.11 37.60 -0.53
CA GLU A 8 14.51 37.48 -1.01
C GLU A 8 15.44 38.61 -0.54
N ASN A 9 14.88 39.73 -0.06
CA ASN A 9 15.59 40.88 0.46
C ASN A 9 15.56 40.97 2.00
N GLY A 10 14.98 39.99 2.68
CA GLY A 10 14.89 39.92 4.14
C GLY A 10 13.75 40.69 4.78
N ASN A 11 12.78 41.22 4.02
CA ASN A 11 11.63 41.94 4.56
C ASN A 11 10.50 40.99 4.95
N ILE A 12 9.87 41.23 6.10
CA ILE A 12 8.76 40.42 6.60
C ILE A 12 7.51 40.67 5.74
N TYR A 13 6.85 39.60 5.30
CA TYR A 13 5.58 39.71 4.57
C TYR A 13 4.50 40.41 5.41
N GLU A 14 3.74 41.31 4.78
CA GLU A 14 2.56 41.89 5.43
C GLU A 14 1.54 40.78 5.76
N PRO A 15 0.89 40.79 6.93
CA PRO A 15 -0.01 39.71 7.37
C PRO A 15 -1.14 39.34 6.39
N GLY A 16 -1.57 40.28 5.53
CA GLY A 16 -2.60 40.07 4.50
C GLY A 16 -2.06 39.63 3.13
N LYS A 17 -0.72 39.60 2.96
CA LYS A 17 -0.01 39.15 1.75
C LYS A 17 0.74 37.83 1.98
N LEU A 18 0.45 37.13 3.07
CA LEU A 18 0.71 35.70 3.13
C LEU A 18 -0.12 35.07 2.00
N GLN A 19 0.41 35.05 0.78
CA GLN A 19 0.08 34.02 -0.18
C GLN A 19 0.24 32.75 0.62
N ALA A 20 -0.88 32.09 0.93
CA ALA A 20 -0.86 30.75 1.46
C ALA A 20 0.15 30.00 0.58
N TRP A 21 1.21 29.50 1.21
CA TRP A 21 2.25 28.74 0.53
C TRP A 21 1.55 27.71 -0.37
N ASN A 22 1.59 27.96 -1.68
CA ASN A 22 0.94 27.16 -2.69
C ASN A 22 2.03 26.51 -3.51
N GLU A 23 2.64 25.51 -2.90
CA GLU A 23 3.70 24.71 -3.48
C GLU A 23 3.10 23.50 -4.18
N SER A 24 3.68 23.14 -5.31
CA SER A 24 3.28 21.98 -6.10
C SER A 24 4.34 20.91 -5.96
N VAL A 25 4.24 20.12 -4.89
CA VAL A 25 5.20 19.04 -4.65
C VAL A 25 5.02 17.94 -5.68
N THR A 26 6.12 17.55 -6.34
CA THR A 26 6.14 16.40 -7.26
C THR A 26 6.92 15.26 -6.62
N LEU A 27 6.21 14.21 -6.24
CA LEU A 27 6.80 13.02 -5.65
C LEU A 27 6.85 11.88 -6.67
N LEU A 28 7.99 11.21 -6.73
CA LEU A 28 8.11 9.92 -7.41
C LEU A 28 8.17 8.82 -6.36
N ILE A 29 7.35 7.79 -6.56
CA ILE A 29 7.31 6.61 -5.70
C ILE A 29 7.79 5.41 -6.51
N ASN A 30 8.80 4.73 -6.01
CA ASN A 30 9.24 3.45 -6.52
C ASN A 30 9.15 2.40 -5.41
N GLN A 31 8.66 1.20 -5.74
CA GLN A 31 8.43 0.15 -4.76
C GLN A 31 8.84 -1.22 -5.33
N GLU A 32 9.48 -2.02 -4.47
CA GLU A 32 9.86 -3.39 -4.75
C GLU A 32 9.33 -4.31 -3.62
N PRO A 33 8.63 -5.41 -3.94
CA PRO A 33 8.22 -5.83 -5.28
C PRO A 33 7.06 -4.97 -5.84
N ASN A 34 6.86 -5.05 -7.15
CA ASN A 34 5.71 -4.43 -7.79
C ASN A 34 4.44 -5.27 -7.53
N PHE A 35 3.65 -4.91 -6.52
CA PHE A 35 2.41 -5.61 -6.20
C PHE A 35 1.31 -5.50 -7.28
N LEU A 36 1.48 -4.66 -8.32
CA LEU A 36 0.60 -4.68 -9.49
C LEU A 36 0.92 -5.82 -10.46
N ASP A 37 2.08 -6.47 -10.30
CA ASP A 37 2.53 -7.62 -11.09
C ASP A 37 2.73 -8.84 -10.16
N ALA A 38 1.60 -9.32 -9.61
CA ALA A 38 1.58 -10.34 -8.56
C ALA A 38 2.09 -11.74 -9.00
N GLU A 39 2.38 -11.94 -10.28
CA GLU A 39 2.84 -13.22 -10.83
C GLU A 39 4.38 -13.37 -10.83
N MET A 40 5.14 -12.32 -10.52
CA MET A 40 6.61 -12.42 -10.42
C MET A 40 7.06 -12.69 -8.98
N PRO A 41 7.53 -13.91 -8.65
CA PRO A 41 8.14 -14.17 -7.35
C PRO A 41 9.45 -13.38 -7.21
N TYR A 42 9.59 -12.65 -6.11
CA TYR A 42 10.83 -11.96 -5.76
C TYR A 42 11.67 -12.83 -4.82
N GLY A 43 12.70 -13.50 -5.35
CA GLY A 43 13.68 -14.26 -4.57
C GLY A 43 13.13 -15.53 -3.88
N GLU A 44 13.82 -15.95 -2.80
CA GLU A 44 13.41 -17.09 -1.97
C GLU A 44 12.23 -16.70 -1.05
N GLU A 45 11.29 -17.62 -0.87
CA GLU A 45 9.98 -17.49 -0.20
C GLU A 45 10.00 -16.89 1.21
N GLN A 46 10.22 -15.58 1.33
CA GLN A 46 9.85 -14.79 2.49
C GLN A 46 8.67 -13.86 2.15
N LEU A 47 8.12 -13.21 3.18
CA LEU A 47 6.91 -12.36 3.20
C LEU A 47 6.78 -11.28 2.11
N TYR A 48 7.77 -11.17 1.22
CA TYR A 48 7.83 -10.22 0.10
C TYR A 48 6.72 -10.42 -0.93
N THR A 49 6.21 -11.65 -1.11
CA THR A 49 5.06 -11.88 -2.01
C THR A 49 3.75 -11.50 -1.32
N LEU A 50 2.85 -10.80 -2.02
CA LEU A 50 1.51 -10.45 -1.51
C LEU A 50 0.77 -11.72 -1.08
N LYS A 51 0.42 -11.78 0.19
CA LYS A 51 -0.39 -12.86 0.75
C LYS A 51 -1.84 -12.46 0.68
N LEU A 52 -2.61 -13.25 -0.05
CA LEU A 52 -4.04 -13.06 -0.21
C LEU A 52 -4.73 -14.31 0.33
N ARG A 53 -5.67 -14.12 1.23
CA ARG A 53 -6.62 -15.15 1.64
C ARG A 53 -8.03 -14.60 1.45
N ASN A 54 -8.81 -15.28 0.62
CA ASN A 54 -10.21 -14.98 0.39
C ASN A 54 -11.04 -16.05 1.11
N ILE A 55 -11.92 -15.62 2.02
CA ILE A 55 -12.79 -16.50 2.80
C ILE A 55 -14.23 -16.18 2.45
N ASN A 56 -14.92 -17.12 1.82
CA ASN A 56 -16.35 -17.02 1.61
C ASN A 56 -17.10 -17.21 2.93
N LEU A 57 -17.82 -16.18 3.37
CA LEU A 57 -18.47 -16.18 4.68
C LEU A 57 -19.80 -16.95 4.68
N LEU A 58 -20.41 -17.15 3.51
CA LEU A 58 -21.73 -17.75 3.36
C LEU A 58 -21.70 -19.09 2.61
N GLY A 59 -20.50 -19.63 2.39
CA GLY A 59 -20.27 -20.89 1.67
C GLY A 59 -20.32 -20.74 0.15
N GLY A 60 -20.09 -21.85 -0.55
CA GLY A 60 -19.76 -21.84 -1.98
C GLY A 60 -20.75 -21.16 -2.93
N ASN A 61 -22.03 -21.00 -2.58
CA ASN A 61 -23.05 -20.42 -3.48
C ASN A 61 -23.73 -19.16 -2.94
N GLY A 62 -23.35 -18.71 -1.74
CA GLY A 62 -24.05 -17.63 -1.04
C GLY A 62 -25.45 -18.02 -0.56
N VAL A 63 -26.22 -17.02 -0.14
CA VAL A 63 -27.57 -17.19 0.41
C VAL A 63 -28.60 -16.66 -0.58
N HIS A 64 -29.58 -17.50 -0.94
CA HIS A 64 -30.74 -17.06 -1.71
C HIS A 64 -31.70 -16.26 -0.81
N ILE A 65 -32.07 -15.06 -1.26
CA ILE A 65 -33.02 -14.20 -0.57
C ILE A 65 -34.45 -14.57 -1.03
N LEU A 66 -35.25 -14.98 -0.05
CA LEU A 66 -36.54 -15.67 -0.18
C LEU A 66 -37.77 -14.73 -0.03
N PRO A 67 -39.04 -15.19 -0.22
CA PRO A 67 -39.61 -16.48 0.23
C PRO A 67 -39.33 -17.68 -0.70
N SER A 68 -39.08 -18.86 -0.11
CA SER A 68 -38.50 -20.10 -0.67
C SER A 68 -39.17 -20.73 -1.90
N LEU A 69 -38.30 -21.30 -2.76
CA LEU A 69 -38.51 -22.17 -3.94
C LEU A 69 -39.09 -21.44 -5.17
N GLU A 70 -38.25 -21.40 -6.22
CA GLU A 70 -38.45 -20.80 -7.55
C GLU A 70 -39.64 -19.83 -7.73
N PRO A 71 -39.42 -18.50 -7.84
CA PRO A 71 -38.15 -17.79 -7.89
C PRO A 71 -37.75 -17.12 -6.56
N TRP A 72 -36.46 -17.22 -6.17
CA TRP A 72 -35.85 -16.28 -5.22
C TRP A 72 -35.66 -14.91 -5.88
N ILE A 73 -35.49 -13.84 -5.09
CA ILE A 73 -35.42 -12.47 -5.62
C ILE A 73 -33.99 -11.97 -5.84
N ALA A 74 -33.02 -12.57 -5.15
CA ALA A 74 -31.61 -12.23 -5.27
C ALA A 74 -30.74 -13.32 -4.62
N THR A 75 -29.47 -13.36 -4.98
CA THR A 75 -28.45 -14.12 -4.25
C THR A 75 -27.49 -13.14 -3.61
N PHE A 76 -27.24 -13.30 -2.31
CA PHE A 76 -26.28 -12.50 -1.55
C PHE A 76 -25.07 -13.35 -1.21
N ASN A 77 -23.88 -12.80 -1.44
CA ASN A 77 -22.66 -13.40 -0.92
C ASN A 77 -21.75 -12.35 -0.28
N ALA A 78 -20.91 -12.79 0.64
CA ALA A 78 -19.97 -11.98 1.37
C ALA A 78 -18.64 -12.73 1.51
N TRP A 79 -17.55 -12.02 1.35
CA TRP A 79 -16.20 -12.53 1.52
C TRP A 79 -15.42 -11.65 2.51
N SER A 80 -14.57 -12.30 3.30
CA SER A 80 -13.52 -11.66 4.08
C SER A 80 -12.20 -11.89 3.35
N ILE A 81 -11.51 -10.81 3.02
CA ILE A 81 -10.25 -10.82 2.29
C ILE A 81 -9.15 -10.34 3.24
N ASP A 82 -8.25 -11.24 3.60
CA ASP A 82 -7.05 -10.91 4.35
C ASP A 82 -5.89 -10.65 3.39
N VAL A 83 -5.22 -9.52 3.60
CA VAL A 83 -4.08 -9.09 2.80
C VAL A 83 -2.90 -8.84 3.71
N GLU A 84 -1.78 -9.54 3.46
CA GLU A 84 -0.49 -9.26 4.12
C GLU A 84 0.59 -9.03 3.05
N GLY A 85 1.49 -8.08 3.30
CA GLY A 85 2.60 -7.83 2.40
C GLY A 85 3.70 -6.98 3.01
N GLU A 86 4.83 -6.93 2.30
CA GLU A 86 6.02 -6.19 2.69
C GLU A 86 6.71 -5.59 1.48
N PHE A 87 6.96 -4.28 1.51
CA PHE A 87 7.83 -3.62 0.54
C PHE A 87 9.28 -3.82 0.96
N VAL A 88 10.02 -4.66 0.22
CA VAL A 88 11.48 -4.87 0.39
C VAL A 88 12.21 -3.54 0.34
N LYS A 89 11.84 -2.74 -0.67
CA LYS A 89 12.39 -1.41 -0.90
C LYS A 89 11.23 -0.47 -1.23
N PHE A 90 11.11 0.60 -0.47
CA PHE A 90 10.15 1.67 -0.75
C PHE A 90 10.91 2.98 -0.82
N GLU A 91 10.86 3.62 -1.98
CA GLU A 91 11.66 4.79 -2.31
C GLU A 91 10.75 5.95 -2.70
N VAL A 92 10.90 7.08 -2.01
CA VAL A 92 10.22 8.34 -2.30
C VAL A 92 11.29 9.34 -2.71
N GLN A 93 11.19 9.86 -3.92
CA GLN A 93 12.04 10.91 -4.41
C GLN A 93 11.26 12.21 -4.45
N ASP A 94 11.82 13.25 -3.86
CA ASP A 94 11.37 14.62 -4.06
C ASP A 94 12.04 15.16 -5.33
N VAL A 95 11.21 15.41 -6.36
CA VAL A 95 11.66 15.84 -7.69
C VAL A 95 11.29 17.31 -7.94
N ASP A 96 10.93 18.06 -6.89
CA ASP A 96 10.76 19.50 -7.02
C ASP A 96 12.12 20.22 -7.13
N ASN A 97 12.10 21.51 -7.47
CA ASN A 97 13.28 22.30 -7.80
C ASN A 97 14.08 22.76 -6.56
N GLU A 98 13.65 22.45 -5.34
CA GLU A 98 14.40 22.57 -4.08
C GLU A 98 15.29 21.33 -3.82
N VAL A 99 16.24 21.11 -4.72
CA VAL A 99 17.21 20.00 -4.66
C VAL A 99 18.48 20.33 -3.89
N HIS A 100 19.22 19.30 -3.46
CA HIS A 100 20.57 19.49 -2.94
C HIS A 100 21.51 19.89 -4.09
N PRO A 101 22.31 20.96 -3.96
CA PRO A 101 23.23 21.37 -5.01
C PRO A 101 24.42 20.39 -5.09
N ASP A 102 24.61 19.78 -6.25
CA ASP A 102 25.75 18.90 -6.54
C ASP A 102 26.73 19.61 -7.52
N PRO A 103 28.02 19.75 -7.19
CA PRO A 103 28.98 20.46 -8.04
C PRO A 103 29.25 19.83 -9.42
N ILE A 104 28.96 18.55 -9.60
CA ILE A 104 29.24 17.75 -10.80
C ILE A 104 27.96 17.59 -11.64
N PHE A 105 26.83 17.34 -10.99
CA PHE A 105 25.55 17.03 -11.64
C PHE A 105 24.54 18.20 -11.59
N GLY A 106 24.89 19.29 -10.92
CA GLY A 106 24.06 20.48 -10.73
C GLY A 106 23.08 20.31 -9.58
N HIS A 107 22.18 19.35 -9.71
CA HIS A 107 21.05 19.15 -8.81
C HIS A 107 20.89 17.67 -8.45
N GLU A 108 20.81 17.35 -7.16
CA GLU A 108 20.54 16.01 -6.64
C GLU A 108 19.20 15.98 -5.89
N ALA A 109 18.28 15.15 -6.37
CA ALA A 109 16.97 14.94 -5.74
C ALA A 109 17.13 14.34 -4.34
N GLN A 110 16.30 14.78 -3.40
CA GLN A 110 16.29 14.17 -2.07
C GLN A 110 15.52 12.84 -2.13
N VAL A 111 16.20 11.75 -1.76
CA VAL A 111 15.65 10.40 -1.83
C VAL A 111 15.53 9.79 -0.44
N TYR A 112 14.32 9.35 -0.08
CA TYR A 112 14.04 8.61 1.13
C TYR A 112 13.78 7.15 0.79
N VAL A 113 14.64 6.26 1.30
CA VAL A 113 14.51 4.81 1.07
C VAL A 113 14.20 4.10 2.39
N ARG A 114 13.19 3.24 2.38
CA ARG A 114 12.95 2.22 3.41
C ARG A 114 13.39 0.87 2.86
N GLN A 115 14.39 0.27 3.48
CA GLN A 115 14.92 -1.05 3.14
C GLN A 115 15.55 -1.69 4.39
N ASP A 116 15.79 -3.00 4.40
CA ASP A 116 16.30 -3.72 5.57
C ASP A 116 17.76 -3.37 5.91
N VAL A 117 17.92 -2.36 6.76
CA VAL A 117 19.21 -1.91 7.31
C VAL A 117 19.07 -1.77 8.82
N LEU A 118 19.55 -2.76 9.55
CA LEU A 118 19.41 -2.82 11.01
C LEU A 118 20.19 -1.73 11.74
N ASP A 119 21.36 -1.35 11.22
CA ASP A 119 22.24 -0.38 11.86
C ASP A 119 22.58 0.78 10.91
N VAL A 120 21.89 1.90 11.09
CA VAL A 120 22.18 3.16 10.42
C VAL A 120 23.08 3.97 11.34
N TYR A 121 24.21 4.45 10.80
CA TYR A 121 25.18 5.25 11.53
C TYR A 121 25.25 6.67 10.96
N ASP A 122 25.47 7.64 11.84
CA ASP A 122 25.81 8.99 11.46
C ASP A 122 27.20 9.00 10.79
N PRO A 123 27.33 9.44 9.52
CA PRO A 123 28.61 9.44 8.83
C PRO A 123 29.64 10.39 9.47
N VAL A 124 29.21 11.38 10.24
CA VAL A 124 30.09 12.36 10.89
C VAL A 124 30.51 11.90 12.28
N THR A 125 29.57 11.43 13.09
CA THR A 125 29.84 11.07 14.49
C THR A 125 30.12 9.59 14.72
N GLY A 126 29.76 8.72 13.77
CA GLY A 126 29.85 7.26 13.88
C GLY A 126 28.87 6.65 14.88
N LEU A 127 27.95 7.44 15.45
CA LEU A 127 26.96 6.97 16.40
C LEU A 127 25.80 6.29 15.65
N SER A 128 25.25 5.23 16.24
CA SER A 128 24.05 4.58 15.71
C SER A 128 22.85 5.53 15.84
N ILE A 129 22.18 5.80 14.72
CA ILE A 129 20.96 6.60 14.62
C ILE A 129 19.71 5.72 14.79
N GLY A 130 19.82 4.43 14.45
CA GLY A 130 18.74 3.46 14.60
C GLY A 130 18.70 2.46 13.46
N SER A 131 17.51 1.94 13.16
CA SER A 131 17.27 0.99 12.07
C SER A 131 16.38 1.61 11.00
N ASN A 132 16.64 1.23 9.76
CA ASN A 132 15.73 1.39 8.65
C ASN A 132 15.10 0.03 8.38
N LEU A 133 13.78 -0.08 8.54
CA LEU A 133 13.07 -1.34 8.35
C LEU A 133 12.09 -1.23 7.17
N PRO A 134 11.89 -2.33 6.41
CA PRO A 134 10.88 -2.43 5.37
C PRO A 134 9.49 -2.04 5.88
N ILE A 135 8.64 -1.56 4.97
CA ILE A 135 7.24 -1.27 5.29
C ILE A 135 6.45 -2.58 5.18
N LYS A 136 5.83 -2.99 6.29
CA LYS A 136 4.95 -4.16 6.36
C LYS A 136 3.51 -3.71 6.54
N PHE A 137 2.57 -4.33 5.86
CA PHE A 137 1.15 -4.05 6.00
C PHE A 137 0.35 -5.34 6.16
N ASN A 138 -0.71 -5.24 6.96
CA ASN A 138 -1.70 -6.28 7.15
C ASN A 138 -3.05 -5.59 7.34
N PHE A 139 -4.03 -5.97 6.52
CA PHE A 139 -5.40 -5.53 6.70
C PHE A 139 -6.39 -6.59 6.24
N THR A 140 -7.55 -6.58 6.87
CA THR A 140 -8.70 -7.38 6.46
C THR A 140 -9.76 -6.45 5.88
N THR A 141 -10.27 -6.78 4.71
CA THR A 141 -11.39 -6.06 4.08
C THR A 141 -12.54 -7.02 3.78
N GLY A 142 -13.76 -6.49 3.76
CA GLY A 142 -14.96 -7.25 3.43
C GLY A 142 -15.50 -6.81 2.08
N THR A 143 -15.93 -7.76 1.25
CA THR A 143 -16.71 -7.49 0.05
C THR A 143 -18.03 -8.22 0.11
N PHE A 144 -19.09 -7.59 -0.38
CA PHE A 144 -20.41 -8.17 -0.43
C PHE A 144 -21.03 -7.90 -1.80
N ILE A 145 -21.76 -8.88 -2.32
CA ILE A 145 -22.42 -8.77 -3.61
C ILE A 145 -23.87 -9.24 -3.49
N VAL A 146 -24.75 -8.54 -4.20
CA VAL A 146 -26.14 -8.93 -4.41
C VAL A 146 -26.34 -9.04 -5.91
N VAL A 147 -26.76 -10.20 -6.38
CA VAL A 147 -27.08 -10.40 -7.80
C VAL A 147 -28.56 -10.75 -7.99
N PRO A 148 -29.14 -10.41 -9.14
CA PRO A 148 -30.48 -10.87 -9.53
C PRO A 148 -30.59 -12.41 -9.51
N PRO A 149 -31.82 -12.96 -9.54
CA PRO A 149 -32.01 -14.40 -9.62
C PRO A 149 -31.51 -14.94 -10.96
N GLY A 150 -30.91 -16.12 -10.93
CA GLY A 150 -30.17 -16.72 -12.05
C GLY A 150 -30.06 -18.22 -11.90
N LYS A 151 -28.91 -18.80 -12.25
CA LYS A 151 -28.66 -20.24 -12.08
C LYS A 151 -28.81 -20.66 -10.61
N VAL A 152 -29.27 -21.89 -10.39
CA VAL A 152 -29.41 -22.51 -9.05
C VAL A 152 -28.08 -22.52 -8.29
N ASP A 153 -26.96 -22.56 -9.03
CA ASP A 153 -25.61 -22.53 -8.47
C ASP A 153 -25.25 -21.21 -7.76
N GLY A 154 -26.12 -20.18 -7.80
CA GLY A 154 -25.92 -18.95 -7.05
C GLY A 154 -24.71 -18.13 -7.49
N VAL A 155 -24.12 -17.37 -6.55
CA VAL A 155 -22.89 -16.61 -6.75
C VAL A 155 -21.96 -16.88 -5.58
N GLY A 156 -20.82 -17.48 -5.89
CA GLY A 156 -19.80 -17.83 -4.90
C GLY A 156 -18.62 -18.54 -5.58
N ASP A 157 -17.94 -19.41 -4.84
CA ASP A 157 -16.67 -20.01 -5.23
C ASP A 157 -16.90 -21.11 -6.27
N LYS A 158 -16.24 -21.00 -7.43
CA LYS A 158 -16.48 -21.92 -8.58
C LYS A 158 -16.06 -23.36 -8.32
N ASP A 159 -15.10 -23.55 -7.43
CA ASP A 159 -14.52 -24.85 -7.08
C ASP A 159 -15.00 -25.35 -5.70
N TRP A 160 -15.98 -24.65 -5.08
CA TRP A 160 -16.50 -24.93 -3.74
C TRP A 160 -15.48 -24.83 -2.62
N VAL A 161 -14.34 -24.19 -2.87
CA VAL A 161 -13.32 -23.96 -1.85
C VAL A 161 -13.63 -22.66 -1.11
N ILE A 162 -14.09 -22.81 0.13
CA ILE A 162 -14.47 -21.68 1.00
C ILE A 162 -13.28 -20.77 1.33
N ILE A 163 -12.07 -21.32 1.40
CA ILE A 163 -10.85 -20.61 1.76
C ILE A 163 -9.85 -20.74 0.62
N GLU A 164 -9.72 -19.68 -0.17
CA GLU A 164 -8.76 -19.59 -1.25
C GLU A 164 -7.52 -18.82 -0.76
N GLU A 165 -6.33 -19.40 -0.94
CA GLU A 165 -5.07 -18.84 -0.45
C GLU A 165 -4.04 -18.77 -1.57
N SER A 166 -3.36 -17.63 -1.66
CA SER A 166 -2.14 -17.52 -2.47
C SER A 166 -1.03 -18.40 -1.91
N THR A 167 -0.05 -18.75 -2.75
CA THR A 167 1.10 -19.58 -2.35
C THR A 167 1.79 -19.02 -1.10
N GLY A 168 1.93 -17.69 -1.02
CA GLY A 168 2.56 -17.01 0.11
C GLY A 168 1.84 -17.21 1.46
N PHE A 169 0.53 -17.47 1.46
CA PHE A 169 -0.22 -17.79 2.68
C PHE A 169 0.00 -19.25 3.14
N LYS A 170 0.29 -20.16 2.19
CA LYS A 170 0.49 -21.60 2.44
C LYS A 170 1.87 -21.92 3.01
N VAL A 171 2.88 -21.08 2.73
CA VAL A 171 4.22 -21.21 3.32
C VAL A 171 4.12 -20.90 4.82
N LYS A 172 4.18 -21.94 5.65
CA LYS A 172 4.22 -21.80 7.11
C LYS A 172 5.50 -21.08 7.54
N LYS A 173 5.36 -20.14 8.46
CA LYS A 173 6.46 -19.51 9.21
C LYS A 173 7.29 -20.53 9.96
#